data_AF-A0AA90T0Y5-F1
#
_entry.id   AF-A0AA90T0Y5-F1
#
_cell.length_a   1.000
_cell.length_b   1.000
_cell.length_c   1.000
_cell.angle_alpha   90.00
_cell.angle_beta   90.00
_cell.angle_gamma   90.00
#
_symmetry.space_group_name_H-M   'P 1'
#
loop_
_entity.id
_entity.type
_entity.pdbx_description
1 polymer ?
#
loop_
_entity_poly.entity_id
_entity_poly.type
_entity_poly.pdbx_seq_one_letter_code
_entity_poly.pdbx_strand_id
1 'polypeptide(L)'
;MQWLIAKAATNAHELQRAAGVPQPTIYRILTGESSDPRTQTLQPLAAYFGVSVADLRDRDLSAEAAGAPAHIREGSNVRFVRVEMPGENDSRYIHVPKVSLRVAAGVTGFQIDPEGFDGASMTVDRKWAEQHGLSPDQLVWVQVRGRSMEKTLFEDDWILIDTTRTEPRDSKIFVVNFGGEAVIKRLTRDVGRWWLTSDNPDAQYYRRECQGDDCILVGQAVLKHSEVL
;
A
#
# COMPACT_ATOMS: atom_id res chain seq x y z
N MET A 1 35.04 -0.67 13.30
CA MET A 1 34.37 -1.58 14.28
C MET A 1 33.60 -0.84 15.39
N GLN A 2 34.09 0.30 15.89
CA GLN A 2 33.40 1.06 16.96
C GLN A 2 31.94 1.43 16.62
N TRP A 3 31.67 1.79 15.37
CA TRP A 3 30.31 2.01 14.88
C TRP A 3 29.41 0.76 14.92
N LEU A 4 29.93 -0.42 14.59
CA LEU A 4 29.17 -1.68 14.65
C LEU A 4 28.77 -2.03 16.08
N ILE A 5 29.65 -1.76 17.05
CA ILE A 5 29.37 -1.95 18.48
C ILE A 5 28.25 -1.01 18.93
N ALA A 6 28.32 0.28 18.55
CA ALA A 6 27.28 1.25 18.85
C ALA A 6 25.94 0.90 18.20
N LYS A 7 25.95 0.49 16.91
CA LYS A 7 24.75 0.09 16.17
C LYS A 7 24.08 -1.16 16.74
N ALA A 8 24.87 -2.13 17.20
CA ALA A 8 24.37 -3.35 17.83
C ALA A 8 24.03 -3.16 19.32
N ALA A 9 24.16 -1.93 19.87
CA ALA A 9 23.96 -1.62 21.28
C ALA A 9 24.69 -2.58 22.25
N THR A 10 25.86 -3.10 21.84
CA THR A 10 26.65 -4.06 22.60
C THR A 10 27.87 -3.38 23.22
N ASN A 11 28.54 -4.05 24.17
CA ASN A 11 29.84 -3.62 24.70
C ASN A 11 30.93 -4.71 24.50
N ALA A 12 32.19 -4.38 24.78
CA ALA A 12 33.33 -5.30 24.55
C ALA A 12 33.25 -6.59 25.39
N HIS A 13 32.63 -6.54 26.56
CA HIS A 13 32.46 -7.72 27.43
C HIS A 13 31.36 -8.65 26.92
N GLU A 14 30.25 -8.10 26.44
CA GLU A 14 29.19 -8.86 25.75
C GLU A 14 29.68 -9.44 24.43
N LEU A 15 30.45 -8.67 23.67
CA LEU A 15 31.07 -9.11 22.43
C LEU A 15 32.07 -10.25 22.66
N GLN A 16 32.87 -10.21 23.73
CA GLN A 16 33.71 -11.34 24.12
C GLN A 16 32.86 -12.59 24.35
N ARG A 17 31.79 -12.49 25.15
CA ARG A 17 30.94 -13.65 25.48
C ARG A 17 30.30 -14.26 24.24
N ALA A 18 29.86 -13.43 23.30
CA ALA A 18 29.14 -13.88 22.12
C ALA A 18 30.05 -14.33 20.96
N ALA A 19 31.18 -13.66 20.74
CA ALA A 19 32.10 -13.96 19.64
C ALA A 19 33.27 -14.88 20.06
N GLY A 20 33.46 -15.12 21.36
CA GLY A 20 34.54 -15.97 21.88
C GLY A 20 35.95 -15.37 21.74
N VAL A 21 36.06 -14.08 21.41
CA VAL A 21 37.33 -13.37 21.26
C VAL A 21 37.71 -12.68 22.58
N PRO A 22 38.93 -12.85 23.10
CA PRO A 22 39.34 -12.21 24.35
C PRO A 22 39.23 -10.69 24.31
N GLN A 23 38.74 -10.08 25.40
CA GLN A 23 38.55 -8.63 25.53
C GLN A 23 39.83 -7.82 25.25
N PRO A 24 41.04 -8.24 25.68
CA PRO A 24 42.27 -7.50 25.35
C PRO A 24 42.51 -7.45 23.83
N THR A 25 42.12 -8.50 23.11
CA THR A 25 42.21 -8.59 21.65
C THR A 25 41.18 -7.67 21.00
N ILE A 26 39.93 -7.67 21.49
CA ILE A 26 38.88 -6.76 21.01
C ILE A 26 39.32 -5.30 21.21
N TYR A 27 39.88 -4.97 22.37
CA TYR A 27 40.32 -3.61 22.69
C TYR A 27 41.45 -3.15 21.75
N ARG A 28 42.47 -3.98 21.53
CA ARG A 28 43.58 -3.69 20.58
C ARG A 28 43.12 -3.45 19.15
N ILE A 29 42.05 -4.13 18.72
CA ILE A 29 41.45 -3.94 17.40
C ILE A 29 40.65 -2.63 17.36
N LEU A 30 39.94 -2.30 18.44
CA LEU A 30 39.14 -1.06 18.53
C LEU A 30 40.00 0.19 18.64
N THR A 31 41.13 0.13 19.35
CA THR A 31 42.06 1.26 19.52
C THR A 31 43.02 1.43 18.35
N GLY A 32 43.03 0.50 17.39
CA GLY A 32 43.94 0.52 16.24
C GLY A 32 45.38 0.13 16.56
N GLU A 33 45.65 -0.39 17.77
CA GLU A 33 46.98 -0.91 18.15
C GLU A 33 47.38 -2.15 17.34
N SER A 34 46.39 -2.88 16.80
CA SER A 34 46.61 -3.95 15.83
C SER A 34 46.29 -3.44 14.43
N SER A 35 47.34 -3.08 13.69
CA SER A 35 47.25 -2.53 12.34
C SER A 35 46.82 -3.54 11.26
N ASP A 36 46.99 -4.85 11.50
CA ASP A 36 46.40 -5.91 10.67
C ASP A 36 46.05 -7.14 11.54
N PRO A 37 44.85 -7.18 12.14
CA PRO A 37 44.41 -8.33 12.92
C PRO A 37 44.23 -9.55 12.03
N ARG A 38 44.69 -10.72 12.47
CA ARG A 38 44.59 -11.97 11.69
C ARG A 38 43.14 -12.29 11.30
N THR A 39 42.96 -12.82 10.09
CA THR A 39 41.65 -13.25 9.56
C THR A 39 40.92 -14.18 10.53
N GLN A 40 41.65 -15.11 11.18
CA GLN A 40 41.10 -16.06 12.15
C GLN A 40 40.53 -15.39 13.41
N THR A 41 41.04 -14.20 13.78
CA THR A 41 40.57 -13.42 14.93
C THR A 41 39.39 -12.52 14.55
N LEU A 42 39.35 -12.06 13.29
CA LEU A 42 38.27 -11.22 12.78
C LEU A 42 37.03 -12.02 12.37
N GLN A 43 37.19 -13.29 11.99
CA GLN A 43 36.09 -14.12 11.49
C GLN A 43 34.95 -14.33 12.51
N PRO A 44 35.22 -14.59 13.81
CA PRO A 44 34.16 -14.65 14.82
C PRO A 44 33.46 -13.31 15.04
N LEU A 45 34.20 -12.19 14.97
CA LEU A 45 33.64 -10.85 15.08
C LEU A 45 32.76 -10.50 13.87
N ALA A 46 33.21 -10.84 12.66
CA ALA A 46 32.46 -10.66 11.43
C ALA A 46 31.16 -11.46 11.43
N ALA A 47 31.22 -12.72 11.91
CA ALA A 47 30.05 -13.56 12.07
C ALA A 47 29.04 -12.98 13.08
N TYR A 48 29.52 -12.47 14.22
CA TYR A 48 28.66 -11.82 15.21
C TYR A 48 27.93 -10.59 14.66
N PHE A 49 28.62 -9.75 13.89
CA PHE A 49 28.02 -8.55 13.28
C PHE A 49 27.32 -8.79 11.94
N GLY A 50 27.33 -10.02 11.42
CA GLY A 50 26.72 -10.36 10.12
C GLY A 50 27.44 -9.77 8.90
N VAL A 51 28.68 -9.31 9.04
CA VAL A 51 29.49 -8.68 7.97
C VAL A 51 30.57 -9.64 7.47
N SER A 52 31.35 -9.26 6.46
CA SER A 52 32.54 -10.02 6.03
C SER A 52 33.80 -9.57 6.75
N VAL A 53 34.85 -10.41 6.75
CA VAL A 53 36.16 -10.01 7.30
C VAL A 53 36.78 -8.87 6.47
N ALA A 54 36.52 -8.84 5.16
CA ALA A 54 36.92 -7.72 4.29
C ALA A 54 36.20 -6.42 4.70
N ASP A 55 34.91 -6.48 5.05
CA ASP A 55 34.18 -5.31 5.56
C ASP A 55 34.76 -4.78 6.88
N LEU A 56 35.34 -5.64 7.72
CA LEU A 56 36.00 -5.23 8.97
C LEU A 56 37.40 -4.65 8.76
N ARG A 57 38.06 -4.97 7.64
CA ARG A 57 39.45 -4.57 7.34
C ARG A 57 39.51 -3.34 6.44
N ASP A 58 38.74 -3.36 5.36
CA ASP A 58 38.98 -2.53 4.18
C ASP A 58 37.88 -1.48 3.96
N ARG A 59 36.80 -1.51 4.76
CA ARG A 59 35.65 -0.63 4.58
C ARG A 59 35.35 0.21 5.81
N ASP A 60 35.10 1.50 5.58
CA ASP A 60 34.48 2.37 6.57
C ASP A 60 32.95 2.22 6.53
N LEU A 61 32.46 1.27 7.30
CA LEU A 61 31.02 0.97 7.42
C LEU A 61 30.20 2.12 8.05
N SER A 62 30.86 3.17 8.57
CA SER A 62 30.15 4.35 9.08
C SER A 62 29.68 5.29 7.97
N ALA A 63 30.37 5.31 6.83
CA ALA A 63 30.06 6.19 5.70
C ALA A 63 28.91 5.67 4.81
N GLU A 64 28.71 4.35 4.73
CA GLU A 64 27.70 3.74 3.84
C GLU A 64 26.26 3.79 4.39
N ALA A 65 26.09 4.03 5.69
CA ALA A 65 24.77 4.28 6.27
C ALA A 65 24.12 5.58 5.79
N ALA A 66 24.89 6.49 5.17
CA ALA A 66 24.42 7.77 4.65
C ALA A 66 23.84 7.72 3.21
N GLY A 67 23.72 6.54 2.59
CA GLY A 67 22.89 6.37 1.39
C GLY A 67 23.57 5.78 0.15
N ALA A 68 24.00 4.51 0.20
CA ALA A 68 24.32 3.73 -0.99
C ALA A 68 23.92 2.24 -0.80
N PRO A 69 23.54 1.53 -1.88
CA PRO A 69 22.82 0.25 -1.80
C PRO A 69 23.71 -0.90 -1.31
N ALA A 70 23.13 -1.77 -0.48
CA ALA A 70 23.78 -2.94 0.07
C ALA A 70 24.15 -3.96 -1.04
N HIS A 71 25.43 -4.32 -1.15
CA HIS A 71 25.87 -5.49 -1.90
C HIS A 71 25.49 -6.76 -1.12
N ILE A 72 24.58 -7.57 -1.68
CA ILE A 72 24.16 -8.86 -1.12
C ILE A 72 25.17 -9.95 -1.54
N ARG A 73 25.59 -10.76 -0.58
CA ARG A 73 26.51 -11.92 -0.74
C ARG A 73 25.86 -13.02 -1.58
N GLU A 74 26.59 -13.55 -2.57
CA GLU A 74 26.29 -14.81 -3.24
C GLU A 74 26.24 -15.95 -2.21
N GLY A 75 25.09 -16.59 -2.05
CA GLY A 75 24.93 -17.77 -1.18
C GLY A 75 23.52 -18.00 -0.63
N SER A 76 22.65 -16.99 -0.63
CA SER A 76 21.23 -17.18 -0.34
C SER A 76 20.48 -17.30 -1.67
N ASN A 77 19.87 -18.48 -1.91
CA ASN A 77 18.99 -18.72 -3.07
C ASN A 77 17.64 -17.98 -2.95
N VAL A 78 17.64 -16.80 -2.34
CA VAL A 78 16.51 -15.88 -2.32
C VAL A 78 16.76 -14.90 -3.47
N ARG A 79 16.11 -15.16 -4.61
CA ARG A 79 16.07 -14.17 -5.70
C ARG A 79 15.25 -12.98 -5.22
N PHE A 80 15.92 -11.98 -4.68
CA PHE A 80 15.33 -10.65 -4.52
C PHE A 80 15.22 -10.05 -5.91
N VAL A 81 14.03 -10.15 -6.50
CA VAL A 81 13.70 -9.40 -7.71
C VAL A 81 13.63 -7.94 -7.28
N ARG A 82 14.53 -7.10 -7.81
CA ARG A 82 14.39 -5.66 -7.68
C ARG A 82 13.05 -5.29 -8.31
N VAL A 83 12.09 -4.85 -7.50
CA VAL A 83 10.85 -4.27 -8.01
C VAL A 83 11.26 -2.97 -8.68
N GLU A 84 11.37 -3.01 -10.01
CA GLU A 84 11.45 -1.80 -10.80
C GLU A 84 10.17 -1.01 -10.51
N MET A 85 10.33 0.16 -9.89
CA MET A 85 9.24 1.11 -9.73
C MET A 85 8.69 1.38 -11.14
N PRO A 86 7.41 1.08 -11.41
CA PRO A 86 6.84 1.37 -12.71
C PRO A 86 7.08 2.84 -13.05
N GLY A 87 7.69 3.09 -14.20
CA GLY A 87 7.71 4.44 -14.76
C GLY A 87 6.27 4.91 -15.02
N GLU A 88 6.06 6.21 -15.12
CA GLU A 88 4.75 6.85 -15.36
C GLU A 88 4.01 6.32 -16.61
N ASN A 89 4.69 5.57 -17.48
CA ASN A 89 4.15 4.93 -18.67
C ASN A 89 4.32 3.39 -18.66
N ASP A 90 4.38 2.76 -17.49
CA ASP A 90 4.44 1.31 -17.38
C ASP A 90 3.11 0.69 -17.79
N SER A 91 3.12 0.02 -18.96
CA SER A 91 1.97 -0.67 -19.52
C SER A 91 1.31 -1.71 -18.58
N ARG A 92 1.98 -2.16 -17.52
CA ARG A 92 1.41 -3.09 -16.53
C ARG A 92 0.32 -2.44 -15.67
N TYR A 93 0.28 -1.11 -15.61
CA TYR A 93 -0.67 -0.37 -14.80
C TYR A 93 -1.60 0.46 -15.68
N ILE A 94 -2.81 0.65 -15.18
CA ILE A 94 -3.80 1.58 -15.69
C ILE A 94 -3.87 2.74 -14.71
N HIS A 95 -3.68 3.96 -15.19
CA HIS A 95 -3.90 5.17 -14.40
C HIS A 95 -5.38 5.54 -14.47
N VAL A 96 -6.07 5.43 -13.33
CA VAL A 96 -7.50 5.71 -13.23
C VAL A 96 -7.68 7.03 -12.47
N PRO A 97 -8.45 8.00 -13.00
CA PRO A 97 -8.61 9.30 -12.37
C PRO A 97 -9.33 9.20 -11.02
N LYS A 98 -8.90 10.03 -10.07
CA LYS A 98 -9.64 10.32 -8.83
C LYS A 98 -10.64 11.43 -9.11
N VAL A 99 -11.88 11.21 -8.68
CA VAL A 99 -12.97 12.11 -9.03
C VAL A 99 -13.87 12.37 -7.82
N SER A 100 -14.37 13.59 -7.73
CA SER A 100 -15.50 13.90 -6.88
C SER A 100 -16.76 13.85 -7.71
N LEU A 101 -17.76 13.12 -7.24
CA LEU A 101 -19.06 13.05 -7.92
C LEU A 101 -19.91 14.22 -7.44
N ARG A 102 -20.24 15.14 -8.36
CA ARG A 102 -21.17 16.23 -8.08
C ARG A 102 -22.41 16.05 -8.93
N VAL A 103 -23.56 16.42 -8.38
CA VAL A 103 -24.82 16.40 -9.12
C VAL A 103 -24.97 17.73 -9.86
N ALA A 104 -25.24 17.66 -11.16
CA ALA A 104 -25.59 18.82 -11.97
C ALA A 104 -27.11 18.96 -12.00
N ALA A 105 -27.63 20.06 -11.46
CA ALA A 105 -29.06 20.36 -11.51
C ALA A 105 -29.54 20.46 -12.98
N GLY A 106 -30.65 19.77 -13.30
CA GLY A 106 -31.31 19.88 -14.61
C GLY A 106 -30.81 18.93 -15.71
N VAL A 107 -29.86 18.04 -15.40
CA VAL A 107 -29.40 16.98 -16.31
C VAL A 107 -29.67 15.62 -15.65
N THR A 108 -30.26 14.67 -16.38
CA THR A 108 -30.26 13.27 -15.97
C THR A 108 -28.81 12.76 -16.01
N GLY A 109 -28.09 12.82 -14.89
CA GLY A 109 -26.69 12.43 -14.84
C GLY A 109 -25.92 12.98 -13.65
N PHE A 110 -24.60 12.84 -13.69
CA PHE A 110 -23.65 13.33 -12.70
C PHE A 110 -22.48 14.01 -13.43
N GLN A 111 -21.88 15.02 -12.81
CA GLN A 111 -20.63 15.60 -13.25
C GLN A 111 -19.48 14.96 -12.48
N ILE A 112 -18.48 14.53 -13.24
CA ILE A 112 -17.22 14.01 -12.74
C ILE A 112 -16.27 15.19 -12.71
N ASP A 113 -16.05 15.75 -11.52
CA ASP A 113 -15.06 16.80 -11.36
C ASP A 113 -13.71 16.16 -10.99
N PRO A 114 -12.64 16.38 -11.77
CA PRO A 114 -11.30 15.97 -11.38
C PRO A 114 -10.95 16.54 -10.01
N GLU A 115 -10.45 15.71 -9.10
CA GLU A 115 -9.87 16.24 -7.88
C GLU A 115 -8.56 16.95 -8.22
N GLY A 116 -8.57 18.28 -8.13
CA GLY A 116 -7.40 19.09 -8.45
C GLY A 116 -6.46 19.17 -7.25
N PHE A 117 -5.56 18.20 -7.06
CA PHE A 117 -4.27 18.33 -6.36
C PHE A 117 -3.44 17.03 -6.58
N ASP A 118 -2.15 17.05 -6.23
CA ASP A 118 -1.15 15.98 -6.45
C ASP A 118 -1.72 14.54 -6.33
N GLY A 119 -1.43 13.69 -7.32
CA GLY A 119 -1.98 12.32 -7.37
C GLY A 119 -3.40 12.25 -7.94
N ALA A 120 -3.65 12.96 -9.04
CA ALA A 120 -4.92 13.00 -9.80
C ALA A 120 -5.42 11.62 -10.29
N SER A 121 -4.61 10.57 -10.18
CA SER A 121 -4.98 9.20 -10.52
C SER A 121 -4.38 8.20 -9.51
N MET A 122 -5.02 7.04 -9.41
CA MET A 122 -4.49 5.86 -8.74
C MET A 122 -4.33 4.74 -9.76
N THR A 123 -3.35 3.86 -9.53
CA THR A 123 -3.08 2.76 -10.46
C THR A 123 -3.92 1.54 -10.14
N VAL A 124 -4.29 0.82 -11.20
CA VAL A 124 -4.89 -0.51 -11.14
C VAL A 124 -4.00 -1.44 -11.97
N ASP A 125 -3.75 -2.66 -11.49
CA ASP A 125 -3.04 -3.66 -12.29
C ASP A 125 -3.84 -4.01 -13.55
N ARG A 126 -3.21 -3.90 -14.72
CA ARG A 126 -3.86 -4.13 -16.02
C ARG A 126 -4.39 -5.55 -16.14
N LYS A 127 -3.62 -6.55 -15.74
CA LYS A 127 -4.04 -7.96 -15.85
C LYS A 127 -5.24 -8.23 -14.96
N TRP A 128 -5.26 -7.67 -13.75
CA TRP A 128 -6.41 -7.78 -12.86
C TRP A 128 -7.65 -7.13 -13.49
N ALA A 129 -7.53 -5.93 -14.06
CA ALA A 129 -8.64 -5.25 -14.72
C ALA A 129 -9.20 -6.06 -15.91
N GLU A 130 -8.31 -6.58 -16.77
CA GLU A 130 -8.67 -7.43 -17.91
C GLU A 130 -9.37 -8.73 -17.46
N GLN A 131 -8.86 -9.41 -16.43
CA GLN A 131 -9.46 -10.61 -15.87
C GLN A 131 -10.88 -10.38 -15.33
N HIS A 132 -11.17 -9.17 -14.85
CA HIS A 132 -12.48 -8.79 -14.33
C HIS A 132 -13.38 -8.14 -15.38
N GLY A 133 -12.93 -8.06 -16.64
CA GLY A 133 -13.66 -7.46 -17.76
C GLY A 133 -13.91 -5.96 -17.57
N LEU A 134 -12.95 -5.24 -16.98
CA LEU A 134 -13.03 -3.81 -16.73
C LEU A 134 -12.40 -3.03 -17.88
N SER A 135 -13.08 -1.97 -18.33
CA SER A 135 -12.59 -1.10 -19.40
C SER A 135 -11.86 0.11 -18.79
N PRO A 136 -10.55 0.31 -19.05
CA PRO A 136 -9.74 1.34 -18.40
C PRO A 136 -10.32 2.77 -18.45
N ASP A 137 -10.99 3.10 -19.54
CA ASP A 137 -11.61 4.40 -19.84
C ASP A 137 -12.98 4.60 -19.15
N GLN A 138 -13.52 3.55 -18.54
CA GLN A 138 -14.81 3.54 -17.83
C GLN A 138 -14.63 3.32 -16.32
N LEU A 139 -13.42 3.59 -15.82
CA LEU A 139 -13.07 3.45 -14.42
C LEU A 139 -12.85 4.83 -13.79
N VAL A 140 -13.30 4.98 -12.56
CA VAL A 140 -13.00 6.15 -11.72
C VAL A 140 -12.78 5.73 -10.27
N TRP A 141 -11.88 6.41 -9.59
CA TRP A 141 -11.71 6.29 -8.14
C TRP A 141 -12.54 7.35 -7.43
N VAL A 142 -13.34 6.91 -6.46
CA VAL A 142 -14.18 7.77 -5.63
C VAL A 142 -13.80 7.55 -4.17
N GLN A 143 -13.61 8.64 -3.43
CA GLN A 143 -13.36 8.55 -2.00
C GLN A 143 -14.67 8.35 -1.23
N VAL A 144 -14.65 7.42 -0.29
CA VAL A 144 -15.77 7.13 0.59
C VAL A 144 -15.89 8.25 1.61
N ARG A 145 -17.10 8.82 1.71
CA ARG A 145 -17.43 9.88 2.69
C ARG A 145 -18.53 9.41 3.62
N GLY A 146 -18.38 9.76 4.90
CA GLY A 146 -19.31 9.40 5.94
C GLY A 146 -19.34 7.90 6.28
N ARG A 147 -20.24 7.55 7.20
CA ARG A 147 -20.14 6.30 7.97
C ARG A 147 -21.16 5.23 7.60
N SER A 148 -22.00 5.48 6.59
CA SER A 148 -23.14 4.60 6.29
C SER A 148 -22.75 3.21 5.77
N MET A 149 -21.54 3.06 5.23
CA MET A 149 -21.03 1.79 4.72
C MET A 149 -19.97 1.15 5.64
N GLU A 150 -19.81 1.67 6.86
CA GLU A 150 -18.88 1.11 7.85
C GLU A 150 -19.13 -0.39 8.08
N LYS A 151 -18.04 -1.11 8.42
CA LYS A 151 -17.83 -2.57 8.35
C LYS A 151 -17.30 -3.06 7.01
N THR A 152 -17.70 -2.43 5.90
CA THR A 152 -17.17 -2.79 4.57
C THR A 152 -16.29 -1.68 4.01
N LEU A 153 -16.80 -0.46 4.00
CA LEU A 153 -16.13 0.74 3.52
C LEU A 153 -16.08 1.76 4.66
N PHE A 154 -14.88 2.15 5.06
CA PHE A 154 -14.66 3.18 6.05
C PHE A 154 -14.47 4.54 5.37
N GLU A 155 -14.67 5.60 6.13
CA GLU A 155 -14.37 6.94 5.66
C GLU A 155 -12.90 7.04 5.20
N ASP A 156 -12.67 7.80 4.14
CA ASP A 156 -11.40 7.97 3.44
C ASP A 156 -10.87 6.75 2.68
N ASP A 157 -11.56 5.60 2.71
CA ASP A 157 -11.31 4.51 1.75
C ASP A 157 -11.52 5.01 0.32
N TRP A 158 -10.74 4.49 -0.63
CA TRP A 158 -10.94 4.68 -2.06
C TRP A 158 -11.66 3.47 -2.66
N ILE A 159 -12.67 3.71 -3.49
CA ILE A 159 -13.35 2.65 -4.25
C ILE A 159 -13.24 2.89 -5.75
N LEU A 160 -12.93 1.82 -6.47
CA LEU A 160 -12.90 1.80 -7.93
C LEU A 160 -14.30 1.50 -8.44
N ILE A 161 -14.83 2.39 -9.26
CA ILE A 161 -16.16 2.29 -9.85
C ILE A 161 -16.04 1.92 -11.33
N ASP A 162 -16.79 0.90 -11.75
CA ASP A 162 -17.04 0.59 -13.15
C ASP A 162 -18.35 1.26 -13.58
N THR A 163 -18.25 2.31 -14.39
CA THR A 163 -19.39 3.11 -14.86
C THR A 163 -20.20 2.42 -15.96
N THR A 164 -19.72 1.30 -16.50
CA THR A 164 -20.50 0.49 -17.45
C THR A 164 -21.52 -0.41 -16.75
N ARG A 165 -21.30 -0.71 -15.46
CA ARG A 165 -22.17 -1.58 -14.67
C ARG A 165 -23.24 -0.76 -13.98
N THR A 166 -24.28 -0.43 -14.73
CA THR A 166 -25.45 0.34 -14.25
C THR A 166 -26.69 -0.53 -14.04
N GLU A 167 -26.62 -1.82 -14.34
CA GLU A 167 -27.70 -2.77 -14.06
C GLU A 167 -27.69 -3.19 -12.58
N PRO A 168 -28.87 -3.23 -11.92
CA PRO A 168 -28.97 -3.59 -10.51
C PRO A 168 -28.57 -5.05 -10.27
N ARG A 169 -27.67 -5.29 -9.30
CA ARG A 169 -27.19 -6.62 -8.91
C ARG A 169 -27.27 -6.81 -7.41
N ASP A 170 -27.84 -7.93 -7.00
CA ASP A 170 -28.05 -8.23 -5.59
C ASP A 170 -26.74 -8.35 -4.82
N SER A 171 -26.76 -7.81 -3.60
CA SER A 171 -25.66 -7.78 -2.65
C SER A 171 -24.39 -7.07 -3.15
N LYS A 172 -24.44 -6.30 -4.25
CA LYS A 172 -23.31 -5.51 -4.77
C LYS A 172 -23.38 -4.06 -4.32
N ILE A 173 -22.22 -3.41 -4.19
CA ILE A 173 -22.12 -2.01 -3.80
C ILE A 173 -22.13 -1.16 -5.06
N PHE A 174 -22.92 -0.10 -5.04
CA PHE A 174 -23.05 0.86 -6.12
C PHE A 174 -22.85 2.27 -5.59
N VAL A 175 -22.34 3.13 -6.48
CA VAL A 175 -22.60 4.55 -6.41
C VAL A 175 -23.95 4.80 -7.07
N VAL A 176 -24.79 5.55 -6.38
CA VAL A 176 -26.16 5.84 -6.81
C VAL A 176 -26.39 7.34 -6.68
N ASN A 177 -26.90 7.98 -7.72
CA ASN A 177 -27.53 9.28 -7.57
C ASN A 177 -28.96 9.03 -7.06
N PHE A 178 -29.20 9.35 -5.80
CA PHE A 178 -30.48 9.17 -5.14
C PHE A 178 -31.10 10.53 -4.80
N GLY A 179 -32.17 10.92 -5.50
CA GLY A 179 -32.85 12.20 -5.28
C GLY A 179 -31.94 13.43 -5.46
N GLY A 180 -30.91 13.33 -6.31
CA GLY A 180 -29.95 14.41 -6.55
C GLY A 180 -28.73 14.40 -5.62
N GLU A 181 -28.53 13.35 -4.83
CA GLU A 181 -27.34 13.17 -3.99
C GLU A 181 -26.60 11.89 -4.36
N ALA A 182 -25.27 11.99 -4.55
CA ALA A 182 -24.43 10.82 -4.76
C ALA A 182 -24.23 10.06 -3.44
N VAL A 183 -24.71 8.82 -3.38
CA VAL A 183 -24.62 7.93 -2.22
C VAL A 183 -23.96 6.61 -2.59
N ILE A 184 -23.17 6.05 -1.68
CA ILE A 184 -22.60 4.70 -1.81
C ILE A 184 -23.46 3.76 -0.97
N LYS A 185 -24.05 2.75 -1.59
CA LYS A 185 -24.98 1.81 -0.94
C LYS A 185 -24.83 0.39 -1.47
N ARG A 186 -25.19 -0.60 -0.65
CA ARG A 186 -25.36 -1.98 -1.09
C ARG A 186 -26.76 -2.15 -1.67
N LEU A 187 -26.85 -2.64 -2.89
CA LEU A 187 -28.11 -2.96 -3.51
C LEU A 187 -28.58 -4.34 -3.04
N THR A 188 -29.79 -4.44 -2.51
CA THR A 188 -30.40 -5.70 -2.06
C THR A 188 -31.76 -5.91 -2.72
N ARG A 189 -32.05 -7.14 -3.14
CA ARG A 189 -33.34 -7.50 -3.73
C ARG A 189 -34.25 -8.14 -2.69
N ASP A 190 -35.42 -7.56 -2.49
CA ASP A 190 -36.41 -8.04 -1.51
C ASP A 190 -37.83 -7.94 -2.11
N VAL A 191 -38.55 -9.06 -2.13
CA VAL A 191 -39.88 -9.23 -2.75
C VAL A 191 -39.96 -8.62 -4.17
N GLY A 192 -38.94 -8.87 -4.98
CA GLY A 192 -38.86 -8.39 -6.37
C GLY A 192 -38.48 -6.91 -6.52
N ARG A 193 -38.31 -6.17 -5.43
CA ARG A 193 -37.93 -4.76 -5.41
C ARG A 193 -36.47 -4.57 -5.03
N TRP A 194 -35.89 -3.45 -5.46
CA TRP A 194 -34.51 -3.09 -5.18
C TRP A 194 -34.44 -2.10 -4.04
N TRP A 195 -33.49 -2.30 -3.14
CA TRP A 195 -33.30 -1.48 -1.94
C TRP A 195 -31.85 -1.03 -1.83
N LEU A 196 -31.65 0.24 -1.51
CA LEU A 196 -30.40 0.81 -1.08
C LEU A 196 -30.23 0.55 0.42
N THR A 197 -29.34 -0.37 0.74
CA THR A 197 -29.04 -0.82 2.11
C THR A 197 -27.68 -0.31 2.53
N SER A 198 -27.60 0.15 3.77
CA SER A 198 -26.37 0.58 4.43
C SER A 198 -25.76 -0.62 5.17
N ASP A 199 -24.43 -0.77 5.12
CA ASP A 199 -23.76 -1.86 5.86
C ASP A 199 -23.57 -1.51 7.34
N ASN A 200 -23.60 -0.22 7.67
CA ASN A 200 -23.61 0.26 9.05
C ASN A 200 -24.96 -0.08 9.70
N PRO A 201 -24.99 -0.84 10.81
CA PRO A 201 -26.22 -1.28 11.47
C PRO A 201 -26.94 -0.19 12.27
N ASP A 202 -26.36 1.01 12.36
CA ASP A 202 -26.98 2.14 13.07
C ASP A 202 -28.37 2.45 12.48
N ALA A 203 -29.36 2.57 13.37
CA ALA A 203 -30.77 2.78 13.02
C ALA A 203 -31.03 4.05 12.22
N GLN A 204 -30.12 5.04 12.26
CA GLN A 204 -30.23 6.24 11.42
C GLN A 204 -30.12 5.93 9.92
N TYR A 205 -29.46 4.83 9.54
CA TYR A 205 -29.22 4.45 8.15
C TYR A 205 -30.26 3.46 7.60
N TYR A 206 -31.54 3.82 7.71
CA TYR A 206 -32.63 3.00 7.21
C TYR A 206 -32.53 2.76 5.68
N ARG A 207 -32.93 1.57 5.24
CA ARG A 207 -32.92 1.21 3.81
C ARG A 207 -33.95 2.04 3.04
N ARG A 208 -33.62 2.44 1.81
CA ARG A 208 -34.51 3.18 0.91
C ARG A 208 -34.79 2.35 -0.33
N GLU A 209 -36.02 2.38 -0.83
CA GLU A 209 -36.36 1.69 -2.08
C GLU A 209 -35.69 2.41 -3.26
N CYS A 210 -35.06 1.66 -4.16
CA CYS A 210 -34.45 2.17 -5.38
C CYS A 210 -35.43 1.95 -6.54
N GLN A 211 -36.21 2.98 -6.85
CA GLN A 211 -37.21 2.93 -7.92
C GLN A 211 -37.37 4.32 -8.55
N GLY A 212 -37.72 4.31 -9.84
CA GLY A 212 -38.07 5.53 -10.59
C GLY A 212 -36.86 6.38 -10.94
N ASP A 213 -37.14 7.61 -11.38
CA ASP A 213 -36.12 8.55 -11.87
C ASP A 213 -35.23 9.10 -10.74
N ASP A 214 -35.67 8.94 -9.48
CA ASP A 214 -34.92 9.35 -8.30
C ASP A 214 -33.82 8.35 -7.90
N CYS A 215 -33.72 7.18 -8.55
CA CYS A 215 -32.66 6.21 -8.28
C CYS A 215 -31.88 5.85 -9.55
N ILE A 216 -30.76 6.54 -9.77
CA ILE A 216 -29.90 6.32 -10.93
C ILE A 216 -28.62 5.63 -10.48
N LEU A 217 -28.42 4.38 -10.92
CA LEU A 217 -27.17 3.65 -10.68
C LEU A 217 -26.07 4.24 -11.56
N VAL A 218 -25.06 4.82 -10.91
CA VAL A 218 -23.91 5.46 -11.57
C VAL A 218 -22.88 4.41 -12.01
N GLY A 219 -22.65 3.41 -11.17
CA GLY A 219 -21.70 2.35 -11.45
C GLY A 219 -21.50 1.45 -10.24
N GLN A 220 -20.95 0.27 -10.51
CA GLN A 220 -20.68 -0.72 -9.47
C GLN A 220 -19.29 -0.50 -8.87
N ALA A 221 -19.18 -0.53 -7.55
CA ALA A 221 -17.88 -0.64 -6.89
C ALA A 221 -17.29 -2.04 -7.12
N VAL A 222 -16.06 -2.09 -7.64
CA VAL A 222 -15.38 -3.33 -8.04
C VAL A 222 -14.08 -3.59 -7.26
N LEU A 223 -13.48 -2.56 -6.68
CA LEU A 223 -12.28 -2.67 -5.85
C LEU A 223 -12.34 -1.66 -4.72
N LYS A 224 -11.71 -1.99 -3.58
CA LYS A 224 -11.47 -1.10 -2.46
C LYS A 224 -9.98 -0.98 -2.22
N HIS A 225 -9.53 0.23 -1.91
CA HIS A 225 -8.21 0.54 -1.42
C HIS A 225 -8.35 1.29 -0.09
N SER A 226 -7.74 0.75 0.97
CA SER A 226 -7.71 1.38 2.29
C SER A 226 -6.27 1.75 2.61
N GLU A 227 -6.05 2.99 3.03
CA GLU A 227 -4.79 3.39 3.64
C GLU A 227 -4.84 2.94 5.10
N VAL A 228 -3.98 1.99 5.47
CA VAL A 228 -3.85 1.53 6.86
C VAL A 228 -2.54 2.07 7.40
N LEU A 229 -2.61 2.88 8.47
CA LEU A 229 -1.44 3.34 9.23
C LEU A 229 -0.96 2.25 10.20
#